data_AF-A0A1S0TQV9-F1
#
_entry.id   AF-A0A1S0TQV9-F1
#
_cell.length_a   1.000
_cell.length_b   1.000
_cell.length_c   1.000
_cell.angle_alpha   90.00
_cell.angle_beta   90.00
_cell.angle_gamma   90.00
#
_symmetry.space_group_name_H-M   'P 1'
#
loop_
_entity.id
_entity.type
_entity.pdbx_description
1 polymer ?
#
loop_
_entity_poly.entity_id
_entity_poly.type
_entity_poly.pdbx_seq_one_letter_code
_entity_poly.pdbx_strand_id
1 'polypeptide(L)'
;MTTLSEEEKEHVMAAFGSLPTSTIDEALDNFHKAEELNPGHIDNLIYLGKCYTAKGNYSEAQKYLMLVLEITPIDEMDEAQMAEAQELLVDIKNRKGKSNGKTDEVDTDLEKTENSIESASSYSEKSNVTS
;
A
#
# COMPACT_ATOMS: atom_id res chain seq x y z
N MET A 1 -22.28 21.28 -41.64
CA MET A 1 -22.36 20.63 -40.31
C MET A 1 -21.30 19.55 -40.30
N THR A 2 -20.14 19.84 -39.72
CA THR A 2 -18.97 18.95 -39.70
C THR A 2 -19.17 17.90 -38.60
N THR A 3 -19.43 16.67 -39.00
CA THR A 3 -19.36 15.51 -38.10
C THR A 3 -17.88 15.17 -37.90
N LEU A 4 -17.25 15.77 -36.88
CA LEU A 4 -16.02 15.21 -36.31
C LEU A 4 -16.44 13.94 -35.56
N SER A 5 -16.50 12.86 -36.35
CA SER A 5 -16.92 11.53 -35.97
C SER A 5 -15.80 10.83 -35.21
N GLU A 6 -16.11 10.37 -34.00
CA GLU A 6 -15.60 9.19 -33.26
C GLU A 6 -14.10 8.84 -33.18
N GLU A 7 -13.22 9.31 -34.06
CA GLU A 7 -11.77 9.03 -34.06
C GLU A 7 -11.00 9.85 -33.01
N GLU A 8 -11.56 10.99 -32.57
CA GLU A 8 -10.96 11.78 -31.49
C GLU A 8 -11.22 11.18 -30.09
N LYS A 9 -12.22 10.29 -29.96
CA LYS A 9 -12.49 9.61 -28.69
C LYS A 9 -11.48 8.49 -28.40
N GLU A 10 -10.82 7.96 -29.41
CA GLU A 10 -9.80 6.91 -29.24
C GLU A 10 -8.46 7.50 -28.76
N HIS A 11 -8.15 8.76 -29.08
CA HIS A 11 -6.90 9.40 -28.67
C HIS A 11 -6.89 9.86 -27.21
N VAL A 12 -8.06 10.07 -26.58
CA VAL A 12 -8.12 10.36 -25.14
C VAL A 12 -7.79 9.10 -24.32
N MET A 13 -8.02 7.90 -24.86
CA MET A 13 -7.62 6.63 -24.24
C MET A 13 -6.13 6.30 -24.41
N ALA A 14 -5.38 7.05 -25.20
CA ALA A 14 -3.93 6.93 -25.32
C ALA A 14 -3.17 7.98 -24.49
N ALA A 15 -3.78 9.15 -24.26
CA ALA A 15 -3.25 10.18 -23.34
C ALA A 15 -3.63 9.89 -21.87
N PHE A 16 -4.83 9.38 -21.65
CA PHE A 16 -5.25 8.71 -20.41
C PHE A 16 -5.33 7.20 -20.67
N GLY A 17 -4.27 6.70 -21.32
CA GLY A 17 -3.86 5.30 -21.41
C GLY A 17 -4.57 4.51 -20.34
N SER A 18 -5.48 3.60 -20.74
CA SER A 18 -5.88 2.42 -19.97
C SER A 18 -5.00 2.35 -18.74
N LEU A 19 -5.47 2.84 -17.57
CA LEU A 19 -4.78 2.54 -16.32
C LEU A 19 -4.65 1.03 -16.44
N PRO A 20 -3.43 0.49 -16.64
CA PRO A 20 -3.32 -0.93 -16.65
C PRO A 20 -4.00 -1.27 -15.34
N THR A 21 -4.90 -2.23 -15.37
CA THR A 21 -5.20 -3.01 -14.19
C THR A 21 -3.89 -3.73 -13.83
N SER A 22 -2.84 -2.95 -13.58
CA SER A 22 -1.67 -3.26 -12.81
C SER A 22 -2.31 -3.82 -11.58
N THR A 23 -2.14 -5.13 -11.50
CA THR A 23 -2.91 -5.96 -10.59
C THR A 23 -2.87 -5.29 -9.22
N ILE A 24 -3.93 -5.39 -8.42
CA ILE A 24 -3.93 -4.78 -7.09
C ILE A 24 -2.65 -5.16 -6.32
N ASP A 25 -2.09 -6.34 -6.62
CA ASP A 25 -0.78 -6.82 -6.17
C ASP A 25 0.42 -6.00 -6.64
N GLU A 26 0.52 -5.66 -7.94
CA GLU A 26 1.56 -4.74 -8.44
C GLU A 26 1.42 -3.33 -7.85
N ALA A 27 0.19 -2.83 -7.69
CA ALA A 27 -0.04 -1.56 -7.04
C ALA A 27 0.46 -1.59 -5.58
N LEU A 28 0.14 -2.66 -4.84
CA LEU A 28 0.64 -2.89 -3.49
C LEU A 28 2.18 -2.91 -3.44
N ASP A 29 2.85 -3.63 -4.35
CA ASP A 29 4.32 -3.66 -4.40
C ASP A 29 4.93 -2.26 -4.62
N ASN A 30 4.33 -1.46 -5.51
CA ASN A 30 4.77 -0.08 -5.73
C ASN A 30 4.54 0.81 -4.50
N PHE A 31 3.40 0.69 -3.83
CA PHE A 31 3.12 1.48 -2.62
C PHE A 31 3.96 1.04 -1.43
N HIS A 32 4.31 -0.24 -1.30
CA HIS A 32 5.26 -0.70 -0.30
C HIS A 32 6.65 -0.13 -0.52
N LYS A 33 7.14 -0.11 -1.77
CA LYS A 33 8.39 0.58 -2.11
C LYS A 33 8.32 2.08 -1.83
N ALA A 34 7.18 2.72 -2.10
CA ALA A 34 6.97 4.12 -1.75
C ALA A 34 7.05 4.35 -0.24
N GLU A 35 6.53 3.41 0.57
CA GLU A 35 6.63 3.46 2.03
C GLU A 35 8.08 3.29 2.51
N GLU A 36 8.88 2.45 1.85
CA GLU A 36 10.31 2.31 2.15
C GLU A 36 11.09 3.59 1.84
N LEU A 37 10.68 4.34 0.81
CA LEU A 37 11.32 5.58 0.39
C LEU A 37 10.87 6.78 1.23
N ASN A 38 9.60 6.86 1.60
CA ASN A 38 9.02 7.93 2.38
C ASN A 38 7.97 7.39 3.37
N PRO A 39 8.41 6.88 4.53
CA PRO A 39 7.51 6.25 5.50
C PRO A 39 6.55 7.28 6.11
N GLY A 40 5.29 6.89 6.27
CA GLY A 40 4.27 7.70 6.92
C GLY A 40 3.66 8.79 6.03
N HIS A 41 3.77 8.69 4.70
CA HIS A 41 3.08 9.60 3.81
C HIS A 41 1.58 9.27 3.74
N ILE A 42 0.70 10.21 4.12
CA ILE A 42 -0.74 9.96 4.25
C ILE A 42 -1.34 9.37 2.97
N ASP A 43 -1.04 9.96 1.79
CA ASP A 43 -1.54 9.42 0.53
C ASP A 43 -1.17 7.95 0.32
N ASN A 44 0.08 7.59 0.63
CA ASN A 44 0.56 6.23 0.41
C ASN A 44 -0.20 5.23 1.29
N LEU A 45 -0.41 5.58 2.55
CA LEU A 45 -1.18 4.78 3.50
C LEU A 45 -2.65 4.65 3.09
N ILE A 46 -3.27 5.72 2.58
CA ILE A 46 -4.64 5.70 2.02
C ILE A 46 -4.71 4.74 0.83
N TYR A 47 -3.76 4.81 -0.10
CA TYR A 47 -3.74 3.94 -1.27
C TYR A 47 -3.51 2.48 -0.88
N LEU A 48 -2.60 2.18 0.05
CA LEU A 48 -2.45 0.84 0.62
C LEU A 48 -3.77 0.34 1.22
N GLY A 49 -4.44 1.16 2.03
CA GLY A 49 -5.75 0.85 2.60
C GLY A 49 -6.83 0.53 1.55
N LYS A 50 -6.91 1.34 0.50
CA LYS A 50 -7.83 1.14 -0.63
C LYS A 50 -7.50 -0.14 -1.41
N CYS A 51 -6.23 -0.39 -1.70
CA CYS A 51 -5.78 -1.60 -2.39
C CYS A 51 -6.11 -2.87 -1.58
N TYR A 52 -5.82 -2.89 -0.28
CA TYR A 52 -6.17 -4.02 0.58
C TYR A 52 -7.69 -4.22 0.71
N THR A 53 -8.47 -3.13 0.74
CA THR A 53 -9.93 -3.19 0.73
C THR A 53 -10.45 -3.81 -0.57
N ALA A 54 -9.88 -3.43 -1.71
CA ALA A 54 -10.23 -3.99 -3.01
C ALA A 54 -9.83 -5.47 -3.14
N LYS A 55 -8.72 -5.88 -2.51
CA LYS A 55 -8.29 -7.28 -2.40
C LYS A 55 -9.15 -8.11 -1.43
N GLY A 56 -10.05 -7.48 -0.68
CA GLY A 56 -10.87 -8.13 0.35
C GLY A 56 -10.12 -8.40 1.66
N ASN A 57 -8.85 -8.00 1.77
CA ASN A 57 -8.09 -8.10 3.00
C ASN A 57 -8.39 -6.89 3.90
N TYR A 58 -9.55 -6.95 4.54
CA TYR A 58 -10.04 -5.90 5.42
C TYR A 58 -9.19 -5.71 6.69
N SER A 59 -8.41 -6.70 7.10
CA SER A 59 -7.56 -6.59 8.30
C SER A 59 -6.37 -5.65 8.02
N GLU A 60 -5.63 -5.91 6.95
CA GLU A 60 -4.52 -5.04 6.55
C GLU A 60 -5.02 -3.66 6.13
N ALA A 61 -6.16 -3.59 5.43
CA ALA A 61 -6.75 -2.30 5.09
C ALA A 61 -7.01 -1.42 6.33
N GLN A 62 -7.57 -2.00 7.40
CA GLN A 62 -7.81 -1.27 8.64
C GLN A 62 -6.51 -0.80 9.29
N LYS A 63 -5.48 -1.64 9.31
CA LYS A 63 -4.17 -1.29 9.87
C LYS A 63 -3.57 -0.05 9.19
N TYR A 64 -3.51 -0.02 7.86
CA TYR A 64 -2.94 1.13 7.12
C TYR A 64 -3.79 2.40 7.28
N LEU A 65 -5.12 2.27 7.25
CA LEU A 65 -6.01 3.42 7.47
C LEU A 65 -5.96 3.95 8.90
N MET A 66 -5.68 3.11 9.90
CA MET A 66 -5.47 3.57 11.28
C MET A 66 -4.18 4.37 11.43
N LEU A 67 -3.10 3.99 10.72
CA LEU A 67 -1.85 4.77 10.71
C LEU A 67 -2.07 6.19 10.21
N VAL A 68 -2.97 6.39 9.22
CA VAL A 68 -3.35 7.74 8.76
C VAL A 68 -3.92 8.59 9.89
N LEU A 69 -4.71 7.99 10.79
CA LEU A 69 -5.31 8.70 11.93
C LEU A 69 -4.33 9.00 13.06
N GLU A 70 -3.15 8.37 13.04
CA GLU A 70 -2.06 8.63 13.99
C GLU A 70 -1.16 9.79 13.52
N ILE A 71 -1.27 10.19 12.26
CA ILE A 71 -0.50 11.30 11.70
C ILE A 71 -1.12 12.63 12.11
N THR A 72 -0.27 13.62 12.41
CA THR A 72 -0.73 14.99 12.67
C THR A 72 -0.96 15.69 11.33
N PRO A 73 -2.19 16.15 11.02
CA PRO A 73 -2.45 16.90 9.80
C PRO A 73 -1.68 18.22 9.83
N ILE A 74 -1.16 18.61 8.67
CA ILE A 74 -0.45 19.88 8.49
C ILE A 74 -1.34 20.88 7.75
N ASP A 75 -2.16 20.41 6.82
CA ASP A 75 -3.05 21.24 6.01
C ASP A 75 -4.47 20.66 5.86
N GLU A 76 -5.35 21.40 5.17
CA GLU A 76 -6.74 20.99 4.91
C GLU A 76 -6.81 19.72 4.03
N MET A 77 -5.76 19.42 3.26
CA MET A 77 -5.70 18.23 2.41
C MET A 77 -5.46 16.98 3.27
N ASP A 78 -4.55 17.05 4.23
CA ASP A 78 -4.33 16.00 5.21
C ASP A 78 -5.60 15.74 6.05
N GLU A 79 -6.29 16.80 6.46
CA GLU A 79 -7.59 16.68 7.16
C GLU A 79 -8.64 15.95 6.31
N ALA A 80 -8.72 16.27 5.02
CA ALA A 80 -9.63 15.61 4.09
C ALA A 80 -9.28 14.12 3.90
N GLN A 81 -7.98 13.79 3.81
CA GLN A 81 -7.51 12.41 3.69
C GLN A 81 -7.79 11.60 4.96
N MET A 82 -7.62 12.19 6.15
CA MET A 82 -8.00 11.52 7.40
C MET A 82 -9.51 11.29 7.50
N ALA A 83 -10.33 12.25 7.06
CA ALA A 83 -11.78 12.07 6.99
C ALA A 83 -12.14 10.92 6.04
N GLU A 84 -11.47 10.84 4.87
CA GLU A 84 -11.61 9.71 3.95
C GLU A 84 -11.19 8.38 4.59
N ALA A 85 -10.09 8.34 5.34
CA ALA A 85 -9.67 7.13 6.06
C ALA A 85 -10.74 6.65 7.05
N GLN A 86 -11.37 7.58 7.78
CA GLN A 86 -12.46 7.26 8.70
C GLN A 86 -13.67 6.69 7.97
N GLU A 87 -14.05 7.27 6.83
CA GLU A 87 -15.16 6.77 6.01
C GLU A 87 -14.88 5.34 5.51
N LEU A 88 -13.67 5.09 5.01
CA LEU A 88 -13.25 3.76 4.56
C LEU A 88 -13.27 2.74 5.70
N LEU A 89 -12.84 3.11 6.92
CA LEU A 89 -12.91 2.23 8.10
C LEU A 89 -14.37 1.86 8.45
N VAL A 90 -15.29 2.82 8.36
CA VAL A 90 -16.73 2.59 8.57
C VAL A 90 -17.28 1.64 7.51
N ASP A 91 -16.93 1.85 6.24
CA ASP A 91 -17.35 0.98 5.14
C ASP A 91 -16.82 -0.45 5.33
N ILE A 92 -15.55 -0.62 5.67
CA ILE A 92 -14.96 -1.94 5.97
C ILE A 92 -15.72 -2.62 7.12
N LYS A 93 -16.07 -1.88 8.19
CA LYS A 93 -16.85 -2.42 9.30
C LYS A 93 -18.24 -2.90 8.86
N ASN A 94 -18.89 -2.15 7.97
CA ASN A 94 -20.18 -2.51 7.39
C ASN A 94 -20.09 -3.73 6.47
N ARG A 95 -18.99 -3.86 5.70
CA ARG A 95 -18.73 -5.01 4.82
C ARG A 95 -18.43 -6.29 5.59
N LYS A 96 -17.64 -6.21 6.68
CA LYS A 96 -17.40 -7.35 7.59
C LYS A 96 -18.70 -7.94 8.14
N GLY A 97 -19.70 -7.10 8.42
CA GLY A 97 -21.03 -7.54 8.85
C GLY A 97 -21.82 -8.34 7.79
N LYS A 98 -21.51 -8.18 6.50
CA LYS A 98 -22.13 -8.93 5.39
C LYS A 98 -21.36 -10.17 4.97
N SER A 99 -20.07 -10.29 5.31
CA SER A 99 -19.18 -11.38 4.88
C SER A 99 -19.01 -12.52 5.89
N ASN A 100 -19.80 -12.58 6.98
CA ASN A 100 -19.81 -13.70 7.94
C ASN A 100 -20.42 -15.00 7.36
N GLY A 101 -20.01 -15.39 6.16
CA GLY A 101 -20.40 -16.62 5.47
C GLY A 101 -19.26 -17.37 4.78
N LYS A 102 -17.99 -16.98 4.98
CA LYS A 102 -16.84 -17.80 4.59
C LYS A 102 -15.63 -17.51 5.47
N THR A 103 -15.49 -18.37 6.47
CA THR A 103 -14.22 -18.71 7.11
C THR A 103 -13.28 -19.26 6.06
N ASP A 104 -12.28 -18.49 5.66
CA ASP A 104 -11.05 -19.06 5.14
C ASP A 104 -10.02 -18.92 6.27
N GLU A 105 -10.00 -19.95 7.12
CA GLU A 105 -8.86 -20.28 7.96
C GLU A 105 -7.65 -20.41 7.03
N VAL A 106 -6.82 -19.38 6.97
CA VAL A 106 -5.45 -19.54 6.47
C VAL A 106 -4.60 -19.70 7.71
N ASP A 107 -4.33 -20.97 8.01
CA ASP A 107 -3.18 -21.40 8.82
C ASP A 107 -1.96 -20.58 8.40
N THR A 108 -1.56 -19.66 9.26
CA THR A 108 -0.20 -19.11 9.24
C THR A 108 0.49 -19.73 10.43
N ASP A 109 1.01 -20.94 10.20
CA ASP A 109 1.93 -21.60 11.09
C ASP A 109 3.10 -20.67 11.41
N LEU A 110 3.12 -20.26 12.67
CA LEU A 110 4.29 -19.79 13.38
C LEU A 110 5.30 -20.93 13.41
N GLU A 111 6.33 -20.90 12.57
CA GLU A 111 7.57 -21.61 12.86
C GLU A 111 8.73 -20.65 13.07
N LYS A 112 8.89 -20.33 14.35
CA LYS A 112 10.10 -19.81 14.98
C LYS A 112 11.26 -20.78 14.68
N THR A 113 12.32 -20.32 14.01
CA THR A 113 13.63 -20.96 14.13
C THR A 113 14.70 -19.91 14.41
N GLU A 114 14.95 -19.73 15.71
CA GLU A 114 16.27 -19.35 16.22
C GLU A 114 17.27 -20.41 15.75
N ASN A 115 18.34 -20.04 15.06
CA ASN A 115 19.61 -20.74 15.26
C ASN A 115 20.81 -19.86 14.93
N SER A 116 21.59 -19.61 15.97
CA SER A 116 22.94 -19.08 15.96
C SER A 116 23.87 -19.90 15.07
N ILE A 117 24.67 -19.24 14.24
CA ILE A 117 26.00 -19.77 13.86
C ILE A 117 27.00 -18.63 13.89
N GLU A 118 27.67 -18.55 15.02
CA GLU A 118 28.94 -17.89 15.24
C GLU A 118 30.03 -18.65 14.47
N SER A 119 30.84 -17.96 13.66
CA SER A 119 32.32 -18.10 13.61
C SER A 119 32.93 -17.67 12.27
N ALA A 120 33.78 -16.65 12.40
CA ALA A 120 35.09 -16.51 11.75
C ALA A 120 35.18 -16.51 10.21
N SER A 121 35.50 -15.34 9.67
CA SER A 121 36.80 -15.19 8.98
C SER A 121 37.26 -13.74 8.97
N SER A 122 38.35 -13.53 9.71
CA SER A 122 39.38 -12.50 9.54
C SER A 122 39.48 -11.99 8.10
N TYR A 123 39.28 -10.68 7.92
CA TYR A 123 40.07 -9.91 6.95
C TYR A 123 40.73 -8.75 7.69
N SER A 124 41.94 -9.01 8.17
CA SER A 124 42.95 -7.98 8.30
C SER A 124 43.37 -7.60 6.88
N GLU A 125 43.21 -6.34 6.48
CA GLU A 125 44.12 -5.79 5.49
C GLU A 125 44.45 -4.33 5.81
N LYS A 126 45.77 -4.15 5.95
CA LYS A 126 46.49 -2.94 6.27
C LYS A 126 46.30 -1.90 5.17
N SER A 127 46.23 -0.63 5.54
CA SER A 127 46.84 0.51 4.83
C SER A 127 46.73 1.73 5.75
N ASN A 128 47.85 2.22 6.31
CA ASN A 128 48.60 3.39 5.80
C ASN A 128 47.78 4.68 5.96
N VAL A 129 48.22 5.76 6.62
CA VAL A 129 49.52 6.48 6.56
C VAL A 129 49.42 7.63 7.58
N THR A 130 50.41 7.84 8.47
CA THR A 130 51.38 8.97 8.47
C THR A 130 50.70 10.35 8.54
N SER A 131 50.99 11.25 9.49
CA SER A 131 52.28 11.66 10.04
C SER A 131 52.11 12.35 11.40
#